data_AF-A0A158S7G8-F1
#
_entry.id   AF-A0A158S7G8-F1
#
_cell.length_a   1.000
_cell.length_b   1.000
_cell.length_c   1.000
_cell.angle_alpha   90.00
_cell.angle_beta   90.00
_cell.angle_gamma   90.00
#
_symmetry.space_group_name_H-M   'P 1'
#
loop_
_entity.id
_entity.type
_entity.pdbx_description
1 polymer ?
#
loop_
_entity_poly.entity_id
_entity_poly.type
_entity_poly.pdbx_seq_one_letter_code
_entity_poly.pdbx_strand_id
1 'polypeptide(L)' 'MPRFHLTRAAADDLTAIFLEGIEQFGLPQADAYHEGLSAIFAFLAD' A
#
# COMPACT_ATOMS: atom_id res chain seq x y z
N MET A 1 6.36 14.69 -10.58
CA MET A 1 5.16 14.03 -11.15
C MET A 1 4.99 12.69 -10.44
N PRO A 2 3.77 12.22 -10.14
CA PRO A 2 3.60 10.85 -9.66
C PRO A 2 4.17 9.90 -10.72
N ARG A 3 5.05 8.97 -10.31
CA ARG A 3 5.76 8.07 -11.23
C ARG A 3 4.89 6.93 -11.74
N PHE A 4 3.80 6.63 -11.04
CA PHE A 4 2.77 5.67 -11.44
C PHE A 4 1.38 6.19 -11.10
N HIS A 5 0.36 5.54 -11.66
CA HIS A 5 -1.04 5.78 -11.34
C HIS A 5 -1.69 4.48 -10.89
N LEU A 6 -2.52 4.57 -9.85
CA LEU A 6 -3.36 3.48 -9.41
C LEU A 6 -4.74 3.60 -10.07
N THR A 7 -5.31 2.46 -10.45
CA THR A 7 -6.75 2.41 -10.72
C THR A 7 -7.51 2.62 -9.40
N ARG A 8 -8.80 2.97 -9.50
CA ARG A 8 -9.66 3.02 -8.30
C ARG A 8 -9.63 1.68 -7.54
N ALA A 9 -9.76 0.57 -8.26
CA ALA A 9 -9.74 -0.76 -7.66
C ALA A 9 -8.43 -1.03 -6.89
N ALA A 10 -7.28 -0.68 -7.46
CA ALA A 10 -6.00 -0.86 -6.78
C ALA A 10 -5.87 0.01 -5.52
N ALA A 11 -6.42 1.23 -5.52
CA ALA A 11 -6.44 2.07 -4.32
C ALA A 11 -7.38 1.50 -3.24
N ASP A 12 -8.52 0.95 -3.64
CA ASP A 12 -9.47 0.29 -2.75
C ASP A 12 -8.82 -0.97 -2.12
N ASP A 13 -8.10 -1.76 -2.92
CA ASP A 13 -7.36 -2.95 -2.47
C ASP A 13 -6.29 -2.60 -1.44
N LEU A 14 -5.48 -1.55 -1.68
CA LEU A 14 -4.48 -1.09 -0.71
C LEU A 14 -5.11 -0.67 0.63
N THR A 15 -6.28 -0.05 0.57
CA THR A 15 -7.03 0.33 1.77
C THR A 15 -7.51 -0.90 2.53
N ALA A 16 -8.08 -1.88 1.82
CA ALA A 16 -8.54 -3.14 2.43
C ALA A 16 -7.41 -3.90 3.10
N ILE A 17 -6.27 -4.03 2.41
CA ILE A 17 -5.05 -4.66 2.93
C ILE A 17 -4.54 -3.96 4.19
N PHE A 18 -4.54 -2.62 4.20
CA PHE A 18 -4.10 -1.85 5.37
C PHE A 18 -5.02 -2.07 6.58
N LEU A 19 -6.34 -2.04 6.37
CA LEU A 19 -7.33 -2.29 7.43
C LEU A 19 -7.21 -3.71 7.98
N GLU A 20 -7.09 -4.71 7.10
CA GLU A 20 -6.85 -6.11 7.49
C GLU A 20 -5.54 -6.25 8.29
N GLY A 21 -4.48 -5.55 7.87
CA GLY A 21 -3.21 -5.51 8.57
C GLY A 21 -3.32 -4.90 9.98
N ILE A 22 -4.13 -3.84 10.16
CA ILE A 22 -4.41 -3.27 11.48
C ILE A 22 -5.10 -4.31 12.36
N GLU A 23 -6.12 -4.99 11.84
CA GLU A 23 -6.89 -5.98 12.60
C GLU A 23 -6.05 -7.19 13.02
N GLN A 24 -5.16 -7.65 12.15
CA GLN A 24 -4.37 -8.87 12.40
C GLN A 24 -3.08 -8.61 13.19
N PHE A 25 -2.42 -7.48 12.94
CA PHE A 25 -1.04 -7.26 13.39
C PHE A 25 -0.83 -5.93 14.12
N GLY A 26 -1.82 -5.03 14.08
CA GLY A 26 -1.73 -3.69 14.67
C GLY A 26 -1.19 -2.64 13.69
N LEU A 27 -1.38 -1.37 14.08
CA LEU A 27 -1.02 -0.22 13.24
C LEU A 27 0.44 -0.19 12.80
N PRO A 28 1.46 -0.47 13.64
CA PRO A 28 2.86 -0.38 13.21
C PRO A 28 3.19 -1.35 12.06
N GLN A 29 2.64 -2.56 12.09
CA GLN A 29 2.86 -3.58 11.07
C GLN A 29 2.11 -3.24 9.78
N ALA A 30 0.88 -2.73 9.88
CA ALA A 30 0.10 -2.28 8.72
C ALA A 30 0.80 -1.12 7.99
N ASP A 31 1.34 -0.16 8.75
CA ASP A 31 2.05 1.01 8.22
C ASP A 31 3.34 0.59 7.51
N ALA A 32 4.17 -0.24 8.16
CA ALA A 32 5.39 -0.76 7.55
C ALA A 32 5.12 -1.55 6.25
N TYR A 33 4.04 -2.34 6.22
CA TYR A 33 3.65 -3.07 5.02
C TYR A 33 3.19 -2.13 3.89
N HIS A 34 2.39 -1.12 4.21
CA HIS A 34 1.91 -0.12 3.25
C HIS A 34 3.06 0.73 2.66
N GLU A 35 4.02 1.14 3.49
CA GLU A 35 5.25 1.79 3.03
C GLU A 35 6.07 0.88 2.10
N GLY A 36 6.20 -0.40 2.45
CA GLY A 36 6.89 -1.40 1.63
C GLY A 36 6.27 -1.55 0.24
N LEU A 37 4.93 -1.63 0.14
CA LEU A 37 4.22 -1.66 -1.14
C LEU A 37 4.46 -0.40 -1.96
N SER A 38 4.40 0.78 -1.32
CA SER A 38 4.65 2.06 -1.98
C SER A 38 6.07 2.14 -2.56
N ALA A 39 7.06 1.63 -1.84
CA ALA A 39 8.44 1.57 -2.32
C ALA A 39 8.61 0.63 -3.53
N ILE A 40 7.91 -0.51 -3.54
CA ILE A 40 7.92 -1.43 -4.69
C ILE A 40 7.27 -0.79 -5.91
N PHE A 41 6.13 -0.10 -5.75
CA PHE A 41 5.49 0.59 -6.88
C PHE A 41 6.36 1.71 -7.44
N ALA A 42 7.03 2.46 -6.57
CA ALA A 42 8.01 3.44 -7.00
C ALA A 42 9.15 2.78 -7.79
N PHE A 43 9.74 1.69 -7.29
CA PHE A 43 10.79 0.94 -7.98
C PHE A 43 10.37 0.42 -9.36
N LEU A 44 9.16 -0.13 -9.49
CA LEU A 44 8.65 -0.65 -10.76
C LEU A 44 8.32 0.46 -11.78
N ALA A 45 8.13 1.68 -11.32
CA ALA A 45 7.84 2.85 -12.14
C ALA A 45 9.12 3.59 -12.61
N ASP A 46 10.29 3.12 -12.20
CA ASP A 46 11.62 3.58 -12.65
C ASP A 46 12.11 2.75 -13.84
#